data_AF-A0A9D7ECJ9-F1
#
_entry.id   AF-A0A9D7ECJ9-F1
#
_cell.length_a   1.000
_cell.length_b   1.000
_cell.length_c   1.000
_cell.angle_alpha   90.00
_cell.angle_beta   90.00
_cell.angle_gamma   90.00
#
_symmetry.space_group_name_H-M   'P 1'
#
loop_
_entity.id
_entity.type
_entity.pdbx_description
1 polymer ?
#
loop_
_entity_poly.entity_id
_entity_poly.type
_entity_poly.pdbx_seq_one_letter_code
_entity_poly.pdbx_strand_id
1 'polypeptide(L)'
;MNLASRTDLPQLKGIIRRARLVVSGSTGPIHIAGAVGTFAVGIYPPKSTLSPMRWGPRGSANKLFLPSVDDSKGDANALMASIAIEPVAEFIISHLSADIKSKASSE
;
A
#
# COMPACT_ATOMS: atom_id res chain seq x y z
N MET A 1 14.76 1.91 10.73
CA MET A 1 14.97 3.34 10.43
C MET A 1 13.64 4.07 10.52
N ASN A 2 13.57 5.25 11.14
CA ASN A 2 12.35 6.07 11.22
C ASN A 2 12.59 7.41 10.52
N LEU A 3 11.78 7.72 9.49
CA LEU A 3 11.87 8.94 8.68
C LEU A 3 10.66 9.88 8.85
N ALA A 4 9.75 9.58 9.78
CA ALA A 4 8.58 10.40 10.03
C ALA A 4 8.99 11.81 10.50
N SER A 5 8.43 12.85 9.86
CA SER A 5 8.78 14.26 10.09
C SER A 5 10.27 14.60 9.88
N ARG A 6 11.02 13.74 9.19
CA ARG A 6 12.44 13.94 8.83
C ARG A 6 12.66 14.12 7.32
N THR A 7 11.57 14.17 6.55
CA THR A 7 11.60 14.32 5.10
C THR A 7 10.64 15.43 4.68
N ASP A 8 11.04 16.21 3.69
CA ASP A 8 10.10 17.02 2.93
C ASP A 8 9.40 16.19 1.83
N LEU A 9 8.44 16.79 1.12
CA LEU A 9 7.69 16.10 0.09
C LEU A 9 8.57 15.59 -1.08
N PRO A 10 9.50 16.38 -1.65
CA PRO A 10 10.46 15.88 -2.65
C PRO A 10 11.30 14.70 -2.17
N GLN A 11 11.78 14.72 -0.93
CA GLN A 11 12.57 13.64 -0.33
C GLN A 11 11.73 12.38 -0.15
N LEU A 12 10.52 12.51 0.43
CA LEU A 12 9.59 11.38 0.59
C LEU A 12 9.25 10.76 -0.76
N LYS A 13 8.95 11.57 -1.78
CA LYS A 13 8.74 11.12 -3.16
C LYS A 13 9.95 10.35 -3.69
N GLY A 14 11.16 10.87 -3.48
CA GLY A 14 12.40 10.24 -3.92
C GLY A 14 12.65 8.88 -3.26
N ILE A 15 12.32 8.75 -1.97
CA ILE A 15 12.38 7.48 -1.23
C ILE A 15 11.35 6.50 -1.80
N ILE A 16 10.09 6.90 -1.92
CA ILE A 16 9.00 6.06 -2.44
C ILE A 16 9.32 5.57 -3.85
N ARG A 17 9.82 6.44 -4.73
CA ARG A 17 10.21 6.07 -6.11
C ARG A 17 11.31 5.01 -6.17
N ARG A 18 12.19 4.96 -5.17
CA ARG A 18 13.28 3.96 -5.10
C ARG A 18 12.88 2.70 -4.35
N ALA A 19 11.75 2.70 -3.66
CA ALA A 19 11.25 1.52 -2.97
C ALA A 19 10.76 0.48 -3.98
N ARG A 20 10.87 -0.80 -3.62
CA ARG A 20 10.32 -1.90 -4.43
C ARG A 20 8.80 -1.95 -4.34
N LEU A 21 8.27 -1.64 -3.16
CA LEU A 21 6.85 -1.43 -2.90
C LEU A 21 6.66 -0.47 -1.72
N VAL A 22 5.45 0.08 -1.59
CA VAL A 22 5.01 0.87 -0.43
C VAL A 22 3.77 0.22 0.18
N VAL A 23 3.78 0.01 1.50
CA VAL A 23 2.60 -0.38 2.27
C VAL A 23 2.04 0.86 2.96
N SER A 24 0.75 1.17 2.75
CA SER A 24 0.12 2.32 3.39
C SER A 24 -1.41 2.18 3.48
N GLY A 25 -2.03 2.94 4.37
CA GLY A 25 -3.47 3.13 4.38
C GLY A 25 -3.94 4.10 3.27
N SER A 26 -5.23 4.47 3.31
CA SER A 26 -5.83 5.48 2.42
C SER A 26 -5.34 6.92 2.73
N THR A 27 -4.05 7.18 2.51
CA THR A 27 -3.38 8.46 2.85
C THR A 27 -2.30 8.86 1.83
N GLY A 28 -1.76 10.08 1.95
CA GLY A 28 -0.77 10.68 1.03
C GLY A 28 0.28 9.73 0.42
N PRO A 29 1.03 8.95 1.22
CA PRO A 29 2.09 8.07 0.71
C PRO A 29 1.63 7.08 -0.37
N ILE A 30 0.39 6.56 -0.29
CA ILE A 30 -0.11 5.63 -1.31
C ILE A 30 -0.36 6.31 -2.65
N HIS A 31 -0.81 7.57 -2.62
CA HIS A 31 -1.01 8.35 -3.83
C HIS A 31 0.32 8.75 -4.46
N ILE A 32 1.33 9.07 -3.65
CA ILE A 32 2.69 9.33 -4.13
C ILE A 32 3.24 8.09 -4.83
N ALA A 33 3.05 6.89 -4.26
CA ALA A 33 3.45 5.63 -4.88
C ALA A 33 2.81 5.45 -6.27
N GLY A 34 1.50 5.70 -6.39
CA GLY A 34 0.81 5.74 -7.68
C GLY A 34 1.44 6.72 -8.66
N ALA A 35 1.65 7.96 -8.23
CA ALA A 35 2.18 9.03 -9.07
C ALA A 35 3.62 8.79 -9.57
N VAL A 36 4.43 8.03 -8.84
CA VAL A 36 5.82 7.72 -9.23
C VAL A 36 6.02 6.30 -9.77
N GLY A 37 4.93 5.54 -9.95
CA GLY A 37 4.98 4.20 -10.52
C GLY A 37 5.47 3.11 -9.57
N THR A 38 5.56 3.37 -8.26
CA THR A 38 5.96 2.35 -7.27
C THR A 38 4.79 1.43 -6.95
N PHE A 39 5.05 0.12 -6.88
CA PHE A 39 4.03 -0.87 -6.51
C PHE A 39 3.43 -0.53 -5.14
N ALA A 40 2.10 -0.45 -5.05
CA ALA A 40 1.42 -0.05 -3.82
C ALA A 40 0.63 -1.20 -3.20
N VAL A 41 0.86 -1.44 -1.91
CA VAL A 41 0.04 -2.31 -1.06
C VAL A 41 -0.84 -1.42 -0.18
N GLY A 42 -2.13 -1.44 -0.46
CA GLY A 42 -3.11 -0.57 0.20
C GLY A 42 -3.95 -1.30 1.24
N ILE A 43 -4.15 -0.68 2.40
CA ILE A 43 -5.02 -1.20 3.46
C ILE A 43 -6.18 -0.23 3.65
N TYR A 44 -7.40 -0.68 3.37
CA TYR A 44 -8.57 0.19 3.27
C TYR A 44 -9.73 -0.29 4.16
N PRO A 45 -10.45 0.62 4.84
CA PRO A 45 -11.67 0.26 5.54
C PRO A 45 -12.80 0.01 4.53
N PRO A 46 -13.84 -0.77 4.88
CA PRO A 46 -14.99 -1.06 4.02
C PRO A 46 -16.00 0.10 4.07
N LYS A 47 -15.51 1.34 3.98
CA LYS A 47 -16.33 2.55 3.98
C LYS A 47 -16.34 3.19 2.60
N SER A 48 -17.53 3.43 2.06
CA SER A 48 -17.70 4.01 0.71
C SER A 48 -16.96 5.34 0.54
N THR A 49 -16.99 6.19 1.57
CA THR A 49 -16.29 7.50 1.60
C THR A 49 -14.78 7.39 1.59
N LEU A 50 -14.23 6.25 2.03
CA LEU A 50 -12.81 5.93 2.08
C LEU A 50 -12.42 4.85 1.07
N SER A 51 -13.33 4.49 0.15
CA SER A 51 -13.14 3.32 -0.71
C SER A 51 -11.92 3.49 -1.64
N PRO A 52 -11.22 2.40 -1.95
CA PRO A 52 -10.11 2.43 -2.90
C PRO A 52 -10.57 2.78 -4.33
N MET A 53 -11.86 2.63 -4.66
CA MET A 53 -12.39 3.13 -5.93
C MET A 53 -12.22 4.65 -6.06
N ARG A 54 -12.43 5.38 -4.95
CA ARG A 54 -12.27 6.84 -4.91
C ARG A 54 -10.83 7.26 -4.65
N TRP A 55 -10.18 6.58 -3.70
CA TRP A 55 -8.90 6.99 -3.10
C TRP A 55 -7.73 6.04 -3.37
N GLY A 56 -7.88 5.06 -4.25
CA GLY A 56 -6.80 4.15 -4.60
C GLY A 56 -5.62 4.85 -5.29
N PRO A 57 -4.42 4.23 -5.25
CA PRO A 57 -3.28 4.70 -6.04
C PRO A 57 -3.61 4.63 -7.54
N ARG A 58 -3.28 5.69 -8.28
CA ARG A 58 -3.44 5.76 -9.74
C ARG A 58 -2.07 5.80 -10.40
N GLY A 59 -1.87 5.04 -11.48
CA GLY A 59 -0.63 5.06 -12.25
C GLY A 59 0.41 4.00 -11.85
N SER A 60 0.15 3.19 -10.81
CA SER A 60 0.98 2.03 -10.48
C SER A 60 0.15 0.76 -10.30
N ALA A 61 0.79 -0.39 -10.53
CA ALA A 61 0.25 -1.68 -10.12
C ALA A 61 0.10 -1.70 -8.59
N ASN A 62 -0.97 -2.33 -8.11
CA ASN A 62 -1.28 -2.32 -6.70
C ASN A 62 -2.02 -3.58 -6.25
N LYS A 63 -1.95 -3.85 -4.94
CA LYS A 63 -2.74 -4.85 -4.24
C LYS A 63 -3.45 -4.17 -3.07
N LEU A 64 -4.75 -4.40 -2.95
CA LEU A 64 -5.58 -3.79 -1.92
C LEU A 64 -6.10 -4.87 -0.97
N PHE A 65 -6.01 -4.60 0.32
CA PHE A 65 -6.54 -5.42 1.39
C PHE A 65 -7.68 -4.67 2.07
N LEU A 66 -8.82 -5.33 2.18
CA LEU A 66 -10.02 -4.85 2.85
C LEU A 66 -10.44 -5.92 3.87
N PRO A 67 -11.19 -5.55 4.92
CA PRO A 67 -11.78 -6.53 5.83
C PRO A 67 -12.70 -7.48 5.09
N SER A 68 -12.76 -8.73 5.57
CA SER A 68 -13.66 -9.75 5.01
C SER A 68 -15.15 -9.45 5.26
N VAL A 69 -15.45 -8.49 6.14
CA VAL A 69 -16.81 -8.07 6.50
C VAL A 69 -17.12 -6.73 5.84
N ASP A 70 -18.18 -6.69 5.04
CA ASP A 70 -18.72 -5.45 4.46
C ASP A 70 -19.73 -4.81 5.42
N ASP A 71 -19.22 -4.20 6.49
CA ASP A 71 -20.03 -3.36 7.38
C ASP A 71 -19.61 -1.89 7.24
N SER A 72 -20.21 -1.22 6.26
CA SER A 72 -19.99 0.20 6.01
C SER A 72 -20.43 1.14 7.15
N LYS A 73 -21.24 0.65 8.09
CA LYS A 73 -21.77 1.42 9.24
C LYS A 73 -21.01 1.14 10.54
N GLY A 74 -20.22 0.07 10.58
CA GLY A 74 -19.42 -0.32 11.73
C GLY A 74 -18.30 0.65 12.08
N ASP A 75 -17.69 0.41 13.23
CA ASP A 75 -16.48 1.12 13.64
C ASP A 75 -15.33 0.81 12.67
N ALA A 76 -14.78 1.85 12.06
CA ALA A 76 -13.69 1.71 11.10
C ALA A 76 -12.45 1.08 11.74
N ASN A 77 -12.18 1.37 13.02
CA ASN A 77 -10.99 0.85 13.69
C ASN A 77 -11.13 -0.65 13.93
N ALA A 78 -12.28 -1.10 14.45
CA ALA A 78 -12.57 -2.51 14.64
C ALA A 78 -12.50 -3.31 13.32
N LEU A 79 -13.05 -2.75 12.23
CA LEU A 79 -13.00 -3.38 10.91
C LEU A 79 -11.58 -3.45 10.35
N MET A 80 -10.80 -2.37 10.46
CA MET A 80 -9.40 -2.39 10.05
C MET A 80 -8.57 -3.39 10.85
N ALA A 81 -8.83 -3.53 12.14
CA ALA A 81 -8.17 -4.51 13.01
C ALA A 81 -8.51 -5.96 12.65
N SER A 82 -9.60 -6.21 11.91
CA SER A 82 -9.96 -7.54 11.43
C SER A 82 -9.22 -7.95 10.15
N ILE A 83 -8.39 -7.09 9.57
CA ILE A 83 -7.54 -7.45 8.44
C ILE A 83 -6.39 -8.31 8.99
N ALA A 84 -6.42 -9.60 8.69
CA ALA A 84 -5.35 -10.52 9.07
C ALA A 84 -4.00 -10.06 8.49
N ILE A 85 -2.95 -10.13 9.32
CA ILE A 85 -1.61 -9.69 8.92
C ILE A 85 -0.92 -10.73 8.03
N GLU A 86 -1.26 -12.00 8.20
CA GLU A 86 -0.63 -13.14 7.53
C GLU A 86 -0.80 -13.05 6.01
N PRO A 87 -2.02 -12.86 5.44
CA PRO A 87 -2.18 -12.74 3.99
C PRO A 87 -1.47 -11.52 3.40
N VAL A 88 -1.35 -10.43 4.17
CA VAL A 88 -0.63 -9.22 3.76
C VAL A 88 0.87 -9.51 3.67
N ALA A 89 1.42 -10.13 4.72
CA ALA A 89 2.83 -10.49 4.79
C ALA A 89 3.20 -11.52 3.71
N GLU A 90 2.40 -12.57 3.55
CA GLU A 90 2.61 -13.61 2.51
C GLU A 90 2.65 -13.01 1.11
N PHE A 91 1.70 -12.12 0.80
CA PHE A 91 1.68 -11.42 -0.48
C PHE A 91 2.96 -10.58 -0.68
N ILE A 92 3.36 -9.80 0.32
CA ILE A 92 4.55 -8.95 0.25
C ILE A 92 5.82 -9.80 0.02
N ILE A 93 5.98 -10.89 0.76
CA ILE A 93 7.13 -11.80 0.64
C ILE A 93 7.17 -12.42 -0.75
N SER A 94 6.02 -12.93 -1.23
CA SER A 94 5.90 -13.53 -2.55
C SER A 94 6.24 -12.53 -3.67
N HIS A 95 5.66 -11.32 -3.59
CA HIS A 95 5.88 -10.26 -4.56
C HIS A 95 7.35 -9.80 -4.61
N LEU A 96 7.97 -9.57 -3.45
CA LEU A 96 9.39 -9.20 -3.39
C LEU A 96 10.30 -10.32 -3.91
N SER A 97 9.98 -11.57 -3.59
CA SER A 97 10.75 -12.72 -4.07
C SER A 97 10.71 -12.83 -5.60
N ALA A 98 9.55 -12.58 -6.21
CA ALA A 98 9.40 -12.55 -7.66
C ALA A 98 10.19 -11.38 -8.29
N ASP A 99 10.12 -10.18 -7.71
CA ASP A 99 10.88 -9.00 -8.19
C ASP A 99 12.41 -9.18 -8.06
N ILE A 100 12.90 -9.94 -7.07
CA ILE A 100 14.32 -10.28 -6.95
C ILE A 100 14.74 -11.18 -8.11
N LYS A 101 13.98 -12.26 -8.34
CA LYS A 101 14.30 -13.26 -9.36
C LYS A 101 14.26 -12.68 -10.77
N SER A 102 13.28 -11.82 -11.06
CA SER A 102 13.15 -11.19 -12.39
C SER A 102 14.35 -10.29 -12.71
N LYS A 103 14.83 -9.49 -11.74
CA LYS A 103 15.99 -8.62 -11.94
C LYS A 103 17.31 -9.38 -12.05
N ALA A 104 17.47 -10.46 -11.29
CA ALA A 104 18.65 -11.31 -11.37
C ALA A 104 18.75 -12.09 -12.70
N SER A 105 17.66 -12.20 -13.46
CA SER A 105 17.63 -12.88 -14.77
C SER A 105 17.77 -11.91 -15.95
N SER A 106 17.80 -10.60 -15.67
CA SER A 106 17.98 -9.52 -16.66
C SER A 106 19.38 -8.90 -16.64
N GLU A 107 20.26 -9.40 -15.77
CA GLU A 107 21.70 -9.10 -15.69
C GLU A 107 22.51 -10.28 -16.22
#